data_AF-A0A972QNT9-F1
#
_entry.id   AF-A0A972QNT9-F1
#
_cell.length_a   1.000
_cell.length_b   1.000
_cell.length_c   1.000
_cell.angle_alpha   90.00
_cell.angle_beta   90.00
_cell.angle_gamma   90.00
#
_symmetry.space_group_name_H-M   'P 1'
#
loop_
_entity.id
_entity.type
_entity.pdbx_description
1 polymer ?
#
loop_
_entity_poly.entity_id
_entity_poly.type
_entity_poly.pdbx_seq_one_letter_code
_entity_poly.pdbx_strand_id
1 'polypeptide(L)'
;MSQEIMEFLKPRVGARFKMWLNICAHCGLCANTCHYYTANDNDPKMIPSYKIRFLKEILRKKGKVDRDYLQRVYETVYYECNMCRRCTLYCPFAIDIALMISLLRALLFSQGIAPEGLVRAIENYKKFGNQMAVTDEDWVETIEWCEEETAEELVGLKIPIDKKGAKMLYTVNAREPMFYPQDMMEVAKIFHVAGEDYTYCSKPGWDDTNLSMFCGDLKTSKMIVENTFKRAEELEVKQVAITE
;
A
#
# COMPACT_ATOMS: atom_id res chain seq x y z
N MET A 1 8.63 8.47 24.48
CA MET A 1 8.08 9.35 23.41
C MET A 1 9.11 10.30 22.77
N SER A 2 9.57 11.41 23.38
CA SER A 2 10.45 12.37 22.66
C SER A 2 11.77 11.78 22.16
N GLN A 3 12.39 10.90 22.95
CA GLN A 3 13.61 10.21 22.56
C GLN A 3 13.35 9.19 21.44
N GLU A 4 12.32 8.35 21.57
CA GLU A 4 11.88 7.39 20.55
C GLU A 4 11.58 8.05 19.19
N ILE A 5 10.87 9.19 19.19
CA ILE A 5 10.59 9.96 17.96
C ILE A 5 11.90 10.34 17.25
N MET A 6 12.90 10.80 18.02
CA MET A 6 14.17 11.20 17.43
C MET A 6 15.03 10.01 17.01
N GLU A 7 15.00 8.90 17.74
CA GLU A 7 15.64 7.64 17.36
C GLU A 7 15.04 7.09 16.06
N PHE A 8 13.72 7.22 15.88
CA PHE A 8 13.04 6.87 14.63
C PHE A 8 13.45 7.79 13.47
N LEU A 9 13.44 9.11 13.68
CA LEU A 9 13.66 10.10 12.62
C LEU A 9 15.13 10.25 12.21
N LYS A 10 16.09 10.21 13.14
CA LYS A 10 17.53 10.42 12.86
C LYS A 10 18.08 9.60 11.68
N PRO A 11 17.85 8.27 11.60
CA PRO A 11 18.34 7.47 10.48
C PRO A 11 17.58 7.71 9.16
N ARG A 12 16.37 8.28 9.22
CA ARG A 12 15.47 8.46 8.06
C ARG A 12 15.54 9.87 7.46
N VAL A 13 15.91 10.88 8.26
CA VAL A 13 16.01 12.29 7.84
C VAL A 13 17.45 12.60 7.41
N GLY A 14 17.82 12.09 6.24
CA GLY A 14 19.11 12.35 5.59
C GLY A 14 19.25 13.77 5.02
N ALA A 15 20.36 14.04 4.33
CA ALA A 15 20.65 15.34 3.73
C ALA A 15 19.54 15.82 2.78
N ARG A 16 18.93 14.91 2.02
CA ARG A 16 17.84 15.21 1.07
C ARG A 16 16.59 15.75 1.77
N PHE A 17 16.13 15.12 2.85
CA PHE A 17 15.00 15.62 3.65
C PHE A 17 15.31 16.99 4.25
N LYS A 18 16.52 17.18 4.80
CA LYS A 18 16.94 18.47 5.35
C LYS A 18 16.95 19.56 4.28
N MET A 19 17.42 19.25 3.08
CA MET A 19 17.39 20.18 1.94
C MET A 19 15.95 20.57 1.61
N TRP A 20 15.06 19.60 1.39
CA TRP A 20 13.65 19.85 1.08
C TRP A 20 12.92 20.73 2.09
N LEU A 21 13.17 20.53 3.39
CA LEU A 21 12.57 21.33 4.47
C LEU A 21 13.07 22.79 4.52
N ASN A 22 14.16 23.10 3.82
CA ASN A 22 14.81 24.41 3.81
C ASN A 22 14.67 25.16 2.48
N ILE A 23 14.52 24.47 1.34
CA ILE A 23 14.47 25.10 0.02
C ILE A 23 13.06 25.50 -0.46
N CYS A 24 12.01 25.18 0.30
CA CYS A 24 10.66 25.61 -0.04
C CYS A 24 10.56 27.15 -0.06
N ALA A 25 10.39 27.73 -1.25
CA ALA A 25 10.25 29.19 -1.43
C ALA A 25 8.83 29.72 -1.13
N HIS A 26 7.91 28.87 -0.62
CA HIS A 26 6.52 29.25 -0.35
C HIS A 26 5.76 29.85 -1.54
N CYS A 27 6.13 29.47 -2.78
CA CYS A 27 5.54 30.00 -4.02
C CYS A 27 4.08 29.60 -4.27
N GLY A 28 3.52 28.65 -3.52
CA GLY A 28 2.12 28.23 -3.66
C GLY A 28 1.78 27.38 -4.89
N LEU A 29 2.73 27.09 -5.79
CA LEU A 29 2.46 26.30 -7.02
C LEU A 29 1.90 24.90 -6.77
N CYS A 30 2.16 24.32 -5.59
CA CYS A 30 1.59 23.03 -5.20
C CYS A 30 0.10 23.11 -4.81
N ALA A 31 -0.46 24.29 -4.53
CA ALA A 31 -1.81 24.47 -3.98
C ALA A 31 -2.89 24.01 -4.96
N ASN A 32 -2.99 24.65 -6.14
CA ASN A 32 -4.02 24.35 -7.15
C ASN A 32 -3.94 22.94 -7.74
N THR A 33 -2.86 22.21 -7.48
CA THR A 33 -2.68 20.81 -7.91
C THR A 33 -3.24 19.80 -6.90
N CYS A 34 -3.55 20.24 -5.68
CA CYS A 34 -4.01 19.40 -4.61
C CYS A 34 -5.54 19.33 -4.59
N HIS A 35 -6.09 18.13 -4.77
CA HIS A 35 -7.53 17.89 -4.71
C HIS A 35 -8.17 18.36 -3.41
N TYR A 36 -7.47 18.20 -2.27
CA TYR A 36 -7.97 18.69 -0.99
C TYR A 36 -8.01 20.21 -0.90
N TYR A 37 -7.04 20.91 -1.49
CA TYR A 37 -7.05 22.38 -1.51
C TYR A 37 -8.24 22.89 -2.32
N THR A 38 -8.40 22.39 -3.54
CA THR A 38 -9.47 22.82 -4.44
C THR A 38 -10.87 22.42 -3.97
N ALA A 39 -11.00 21.30 -3.25
CA ALA A 39 -12.29 20.82 -2.74
C ALA A 39 -12.71 21.45 -1.41
N ASN A 40 -11.82 22.16 -0.71
CA ASN A 40 -12.11 22.79 0.59
C ASN A 40 -11.99 24.31 0.48
N ASP A 41 -12.66 24.90 -0.51
CA ASP A 41 -12.72 26.36 -0.73
C ASP A 41 -11.36 27.06 -0.70
N ASN A 42 -10.32 26.38 -1.21
CA ASN A 42 -8.96 26.90 -1.25
C ASN A 42 -8.40 27.25 0.16
N ASP A 43 -8.78 26.51 1.21
CA ASP A 43 -8.25 26.67 2.57
C ASP A 43 -6.71 26.56 2.56
N PRO A 44 -5.96 27.60 2.99
CA PRO A 44 -4.51 27.57 3.08
C PRO A 44 -3.94 26.38 3.89
N LYS A 45 -4.71 25.82 4.83
CA LYS A 45 -4.31 24.63 5.59
C LYS A 45 -4.16 23.38 4.73
N MET A 46 -4.87 23.32 3.60
CA MET A 46 -4.84 22.19 2.68
C MET A 46 -3.67 22.25 1.68
N ILE A 47 -2.94 23.37 1.61
CA ILE A 47 -1.78 23.53 0.73
C ILE A 47 -0.73 22.45 1.06
N PRO A 48 -0.24 21.68 0.08
CA PRO A 48 0.72 20.60 0.34
C PRO A 48 1.98 21.03 1.11
N SER A 49 2.55 22.19 0.78
CA SER A 49 3.72 22.72 1.50
C SER A 49 3.41 23.12 2.94
N TYR A 50 2.16 23.43 3.27
CA TYR A 50 1.75 23.72 4.64
C TYR A 50 1.67 22.43 5.46
N LYS A 51 1.24 21.30 4.86
CA LYS A 51 1.15 19.99 5.53
C LYS A 51 2.50 19.47 6.03
N ILE A 52 3.59 19.73 5.31
CA ILE A 52 4.94 19.29 5.72
C ILE A 52 5.53 20.08 6.90
N ARG A 53 4.87 21.16 7.35
CA ARG A 53 5.31 21.94 8.53
C ARG A 53 5.46 21.05 9.77
N PHE A 54 4.62 20.03 9.90
CA PHE A 54 4.63 19.11 11.02
C PHE A 54 5.99 18.43 11.18
N LEU A 55 6.59 17.96 10.08
CA LEU A 55 7.92 17.33 10.11
C LEU A 55 8.99 18.32 10.54
N LYS A 56 8.96 19.55 10.00
CA LYS A 56 9.90 20.62 10.37
C LYS A 56 9.80 20.98 11.86
N GLU A 57 8.58 21.08 12.38
CA GLU A 57 8.30 21.40 13.78
C GLU A 57 8.72 20.29 14.74
N ILE A 58 8.44 19.02 14.42
CA ILE A 58 8.89 17.87 15.22
C ILE A 58 10.42 17.85 15.32
N LEU A 59 11.11 18.07 14.20
CA LEU A 59 12.57 18.14 14.16
C LEU A 59 13.11 19.33 14.98
N ARG A 60 12.53 20.52 14.84
CA ARG A 60 12.92 21.72 15.60
C ARG A 60 12.73 21.54 17.11
N LYS A 61 11.63 20.91 17.51
CA LYS A 61 11.32 20.58 18.91
C LYS A 61 12.11 19.38 19.44
N LYS A 62 12.99 18.76 18.63
CA LYS A 62 13.75 17.55 18.99
C LYS A 62 12.83 16.42 19.48
N GLY A 63 11.68 16.25 18.83
CA GLY A 63 10.67 15.24 19.19
C GLY A 63 9.83 15.59 20.43
N LYS A 64 10.00 16.76 21.05
CA LYS A 64 9.21 17.20 22.21
C LYS A 64 7.83 17.71 21.75
N VAL A 65 6.95 16.77 21.40
CA VAL A 65 5.55 17.00 21.02
C VAL A 65 4.64 16.11 21.87
N ASP A 66 3.42 16.56 22.14
CA ASP A 66 2.41 15.81 22.89
C ASP A 66 1.51 14.98 21.96
N ARG A 67 0.62 14.18 22.56
CA ARG A 67 -0.31 13.30 21.84
C ARG A 67 -1.30 14.10 21.00
N ASP A 68 -1.77 15.25 21.49
CA ASP A 68 -2.68 16.15 20.77
C ASP A 68 -2.03 16.72 19.51
N TYR A 69 -0.74 17.04 19.58
CA TYR A 69 0.02 17.43 18.41
C TYR A 69 0.11 16.27 17.40
N LEU A 70 0.42 15.05 17.84
CA LEU A 70 0.44 13.88 16.94
C LEU A 70 -0.93 13.57 16.34
N GLN A 71 -2.02 13.83 17.06
CA GLN A 71 -3.39 13.68 16.55
C GLN A 71 -3.67 14.65 15.39
N ARG A 72 -3.21 15.91 15.50
CA ARG A 72 -3.30 16.86 14.37
C ARG A 72 -2.45 16.44 13.17
N VAL A 73 -1.27 15.84 13.42
CA VAL A 73 -0.47 15.26 12.33
C VAL A 73 -1.26 14.14 11.67
N TYR A 74 -1.87 13.26 12.45
CA TYR A 74 -2.68 12.12 11.99
C TYR A 74 -3.83 12.58 11.08
N GLU A 75 -4.62 13.57 11.51
CA GLU A 75 -5.68 14.18 10.71
C GLU A 75 -5.15 14.64 9.35
N THR A 76 -4.07 15.41 9.34
CA THR A 76 -3.50 15.91 8.07
C THR A 76 -2.94 14.80 7.17
N VAL A 77 -2.18 13.84 7.71
CA VAL A 77 -1.47 12.88 6.85
C VAL A 77 -2.36 11.74 6.37
N TYR A 78 -3.43 11.40 7.08
CA TYR A 78 -4.36 10.33 6.70
C TYR A 78 -5.65 10.85 6.07
N TYR A 79 -6.22 11.98 6.51
CA TYR A 79 -7.50 12.48 6.00
C TYR A 79 -7.35 13.59 4.95
N GLU A 80 -6.23 14.32 4.95
CA GLU A 80 -6.04 15.46 4.04
C GLU A 80 -4.98 15.19 2.94
N CYS A 81 -4.49 13.96 2.79
CA CYS A 81 -3.50 13.62 1.77
C CYS A 81 -3.67 12.18 1.28
N ASN A 82 -3.82 11.99 -0.03
CA ASN A 82 -3.88 10.68 -0.67
C ASN A 82 -2.54 10.25 -1.30
N MET A 83 -1.45 11.01 -1.05
CA MET A 83 -0.10 10.75 -1.57
C MET A 83 0.00 10.62 -3.10
N CYS A 84 -0.89 11.25 -3.88
CA CYS A 84 -0.90 11.21 -5.36
C CYS A 84 0.33 11.86 -6.04
N ARG A 85 1.29 12.41 -5.29
CA ARG A 85 2.54 13.03 -5.78
C ARG A 85 2.40 14.21 -6.76
N ARG A 86 1.19 14.68 -7.12
CA ARG A 86 0.99 15.87 -7.97
C ARG A 86 1.77 17.09 -7.46
N CYS A 87 1.69 17.36 -6.15
CA CYS A 87 2.44 18.45 -5.53
C CYS A 87 3.97 18.35 -5.70
N THR A 88 4.52 17.13 -5.76
CA THR A 88 5.94 16.88 -6.01
C THR A 88 6.28 17.17 -7.48
N LEU A 89 5.44 16.71 -8.42
CA LEU A 89 5.64 16.92 -9.87
C LEU A 89 5.61 18.40 -10.26
N TYR A 90 4.77 19.20 -9.61
CA TYR A 90 4.63 20.63 -9.90
C TYR A 90 5.56 21.53 -9.08
N CYS A 91 6.36 20.95 -8.17
CA CYS A 91 7.31 21.73 -7.40
C CYS A 91 8.54 22.08 -8.25
N PRO A 92 8.84 23.36 -8.51
CA PRO A 92 10.02 23.74 -9.29
C PRO A 92 11.35 23.41 -8.59
N PHE A 93 11.29 23.09 -7.29
CA PHE A 93 12.44 22.70 -6.47
C PHE A 93 12.54 21.17 -6.27
N ALA A 94 11.68 20.39 -6.94
CA ALA A 94 11.62 18.92 -6.82
C ALA A 94 11.52 18.45 -5.35
N ILE A 95 10.72 19.15 -4.54
CA ILE A 95 10.45 18.78 -3.15
C ILE A 95 9.47 17.61 -3.13
N ASP A 96 9.92 16.45 -2.65
CA ASP A 96 9.05 15.28 -2.52
C ASP A 96 8.19 15.36 -1.25
N ILE A 97 7.07 16.07 -1.37
CA ILE A 97 6.09 16.24 -0.30
C ILE A 97 5.44 14.90 0.07
N ALA A 98 5.10 14.06 -0.92
CA ALA A 98 4.48 12.78 -0.67
C ALA A 98 5.39 11.86 0.17
N LEU A 99 6.70 11.85 -0.11
CA LEU A 99 7.65 11.08 0.69
C LEU A 99 7.79 11.61 2.13
N MET A 100 7.73 12.93 2.33
CA MET A 100 7.68 13.52 3.68
C MET A 100 6.40 13.18 4.44
N ILE A 101 5.26 13.12 3.75
CA ILE A 101 3.99 12.65 4.33
C ILE A 101 4.10 11.16 4.70
N SER A 102 4.65 10.32 3.83
CA SER A 102 4.89 8.90 4.11
C SER A 102 5.78 8.70 5.34
N LEU A 103 6.84 9.50 5.50
CA LEU A 103 7.67 9.49 6.71
C LEU A 103 6.88 9.86 7.98
N LEU A 104 5.97 10.84 7.89
CA LEU A 104 5.10 11.20 9.02
C LEU A 104 4.11 10.08 9.36
N ARG A 105 3.54 9.39 8.36
CA ARG A 105 2.70 8.21 8.59
C ARG A 105 3.47 7.09 9.29
N ALA A 106 4.69 6.80 8.82
CA ALA A 106 5.59 5.83 9.44
C ALA A 106 5.97 6.20 10.87
N LEU A 107 6.20 7.50 11.12
CA LEU A 107 6.42 8.00 12.48
C LEU A 107 5.20 7.76 13.36
N LEU A 108 4.00 8.14 12.93
CA LEU A 108 2.78 7.92 13.70
C LEU A 108 2.55 6.42 13.99
N PHE A 109 2.74 5.56 12.99
CA PHE A 109 2.64 4.13 13.16
C PHE A 109 3.64 3.60 14.21
N SER A 110 4.88 4.11 14.21
CA SER A 110 5.87 3.76 15.25
C SER A 110 5.47 4.19 16.67
N GLN A 111 4.54 5.15 16.79
CA GLN A 111 3.98 5.60 18.06
C GLN A 111 2.62 4.94 18.37
N GLY A 112 2.22 3.91 17.61
CA GLY A 112 0.93 3.23 17.78
C GLY A 112 -0.27 4.04 17.28
N ILE A 113 -0.07 5.02 16.40
CA ILE A 113 -1.12 5.88 15.85
C ILE A 113 -1.30 5.57 14.37
N ALA A 114 -2.41 4.93 14.01
CA ALA A 114 -2.79 4.63 12.64
C ALA A 114 -4.30 4.39 12.53
N PRO A 115 -4.89 4.47 11.32
CA PRO A 115 -6.29 4.12 11.11
C PRO A 115 -6.55 2.66 11.47
N GLU A 116 -7.63 2.40 12.19
CA GLU A 116 -7.98 1.05 12.68
C GLU A 116 -8.06 0.01 11.56
N GLY A 117 -8.66 0.38 10.42
CA GLY A 117 -8.76 -0.51 9.26
C GLY A 117 -7.40 -0.95 8.72
N LEU A 118 -6.39 -0.05 8.73
CA LEU A 118 -5.04 -0.40 8.32
C LEU A 118 -4.32 -1.26 9.36
N VAL A 119 -4.55 -1.01 10.66
CA VAL A 119 -3.99 -1.85 11.74
C VAL A 119 -4.53 -3.28 11.62
N ARG A 120 -5.85 -3.42 11.42
CA ARG A 120 -6.49 -4.73 11.22
C ARG A 120 -5.93 -5.46 10.00
N ALA A 121 -5.79 -4.78 8.87
CA ALA A 121 -5.17 -5.37 7.68
C ALA A 121 -3.72 -5.84 7.94
N ILE A 122 -2.93 -5.03 8.65
CA ILE A 122 -1.54 -5.39 9.03
C ILE A 122 -1.51 -6.64 9.92
N GLU A 123 -2.42 -6.76 10.88
CA GLU A 123 -2.55 -7.95 11.72
C GLU A 123 -2.97 -9.18 10.91
N ASN A 124 -3.90 -9.00 9.96
CA ASN A 124 -4.33 -10.06 9.05
C ASN A 124 -3.17 -10.55 8.18
N TYR A 125 -2.37 -9.66 7.56
CA TYR A 125 -1.19 -10.08 6.80
C TYR A 125 -0.21 -10.88 7.67
N LYS A 126 0.02 -10.47 8.92
CA LYS A 126 0.95 -11.17 9.83
C LYS A 126 0.48 -12.57 10.20
N LYS A 127 -0.83 -12.78 10.26
CA LYS A 127 -1.42 -14.06 10.71
C LYS A 127 -1.79 -14.99 9.56
N PHE A 128 -2.39 -14.46 8.49
CA PHE A 128 -2.96 -15.21 7.37
C PHE A 128 -2.24 -14.97 6.04
N GLY A 129 -1.38 -13.96 5.97
CA GLY A 129 -0.64 -13.63 4.75
C GLY A 129 -1.43 -12.83 3.71
N ASN A 130 -2.67 -12.43 4.01
CA ASN A 130 -3.52 -11.57 3.18
C ASN A 130 -4.29 -10.54 4.04
N GLN A 131 -4.79 -9.46 3.44
CA GLN A 131 -5.49 -8.39 4.18
C GLN A 131 -6.86 -8.78 4.75
N MET A 132 -7.54 -9.78 4.15
CA MET A 132 -8.93 -10.13 4.46
C MET A 132 -9.07 -11.30 5.45
N ALA A 133 -7.97 -11.85 5.93
CA ALA A 133 -7.95 -13.05 6.79
C ALA A 133 -8.60 -14.29 6.15
N VAL A 134 -8.55 -14.39 4.82
CA VAL A 134 -8.93 -15.60 4.08
C VAL A 134 -7.97 -16.72 4.46
N THR A 135 -8.48 -17.89 4.85
CA THR A 135 -7.61 -19.02 5.18
C THR A 135 -7.07 -19.70 3.92
N ASP A 136 -6.00 -20.49 4.04
CA ASP A 136 -5.48 -21.27 2.91
C ASP A 136 -6.55 -22.24 2.36
N GLU A 137 -7.43 -22.74 3.23
CA GLU A 137 -8.55 -23.65 2.91
C GLU A 137 -9.61 -22.89 2.10
N ASP A 138 -10.15 -21.79 2.65
CA ASP A 138 -11.18 -20.98 1.96
C ASP A 138 -10.69 -20.47 0.59
N TRP A 139 -9.41 -20.13 0.48
CA TRP A 139 -8.80 -19.68 -0.77
C TRP A 139 -8.84 -20.76 -1.86
N VAL A 140 -8.40 -21.98 -1.53
CA VAL A 140 -8.40 -23.09 -2.48
C VAL A 140 -9.83 -23.50 -2.82
N GLU A 141 -10.72 -23.58 -1.83
CA GLU A 141 -12.14 -23.88 -2.06
C GLU A 141 -12.80 -22.85 -2.99
N THR A 142 -12.46 -21.57 -2.83
CA THR A 142 -12.98 -20.51 -3.72
C THR A 142 -12.49 -20.68 -5.15
N ILE A 143 -11.22 -21.06 -5.36
CA ILE A 143 -10.69 -21.31 -6.71
C ILE A 143 -11.37 -22.53 -7.34
N GLU A 144 -11.55 -23.61 -6.58
CA GLU A 144 -12.22 -24.83 -7.04
C GLU A 144 -13.66 -24.55 -7.44
N TRP A 145 -14.40 -23.80 -6.60
CA TRP A 145 -15.75 -23.35 -6.94
C TRP A 145 -15.78 -22.48 -8.20
N CYS A 146 -14.84 -21.54 -8.34
CA CYS A 146 -14.71 -20.73 -9.57
C CYS A 146 -14.45 -21.60 -10.81
N GLU A 147 -13.63 -22.65 -10.70
CA GLU A 147 -13.38 -23.58 -11.81
C GLU A 147 -14.66 -24.32 -12.20
N GLU A 148 -15.41 -24.83 -11.22
CA GLU A 148 -16.66 -25.57 -11.46
C GLU A 148 -17.70 -24.72 -12.20
N GLU A 149 -18.00 -23.53 -11.68
CA GLU A 149 -18.99 -22.62 -12.28
C GLU A 149 -18.58 -22.19 -13.70
N THR A 150 -17.30 -21.89 -13.92
CA THR A 150 -16.82 -21.44 -15.23
C THR A 150 -16.71 -22.58 -16.24
N ALA A 151 -16.48 -23.81 -15.80
CA ALA A 151 -16.46 -24.98 -16.67
C ALA A 151 -17.86 -25.36 -17.21
N GLU A 152 -18.94 -24.96 -16.53
CA GLU A 152 -20.31 -25.09 -17.05
C GLU A 152 -20.55 -24.19 -18.27
N GLU A 153 -19.91 -23.02 -18.30
CA GLU A 153 -20.00 -22.07 -19.42
C GLU A 153 -18.99 -22.37 -20.54
N LEU A 154 -17.75 -22.70 -20.17
CA LEU A 154 -16.64 -22.95 -21.10
C LEU A 154 -16.04 -24.34 -20.87
N VAL A 155 -16.43 -25.27 -21.74
CA VAL A 155 -15.99 -26.68 -21.67
C VAL A 155 -14.47 -26.79 -21.68
N GLY A 156 -13.92 -27.46 -20.65
CA GLY A 156 -12.49 -27.73 -20.53
C GLY A 156 -11.68 -26.61 -19.88
N LEU A 157 -12.34 -25.55 -19.39
CA LEU A 157 -11.69 -24.55 -18.56
C LEU A 157 -11.17 -25.18 -17.26
N LYS A 158 -9.93 -24.82 -16.91
CA LYS A 158 -9.24 -25.22 -15.67
C LYS A 158 -8.56 -24.01 -15.07
N ILE A 159 -8.59 -23.90 -13.76
CA ILE A 159 -7.93 -22.87 -12.97
C ILE A 159 -6.76 -23.52 -12.22
N PRO A 160 -5.53 -23.49 -12.77
CA PRO A 160 -4.40 -24.19 -12.20
C PRO A 160 -3.94 -23.59 -10.86
N ILE A 161 -3.73 -24.46 -9.87
CA ILE A 161 -3.12 -24.15 -8.57
C ILE A 161 -1.76 -24.87 -8.49
N ASP A 162 -0.72 -24.16 -8.06
CA ASP A 162 0.65 -24.66 -7.88
C ASP A 162 1.24 -25.39 -9.11
N LYS A 163 0.85 -24.99 -10.32
CA LYS A 163 1.42 -25.50 -11.57
C LYS A 163 2.86 -25.02 -11.72
N LYS A 164 3.81 -25.93 -11.52
CA LYS A 164 5.24 -25.66 -11.74
C LYS A 164 5.56 -25.34 -13.20
N GLY A 165 6.44 -24.36 -13.39
CA GLY A 165 6.93 -23.93 -14.70
C GLY A 165 5.93 -23.13 -15.54
N ALA A 166 4.80 -22.71 -14.94
CA ALA A 166 3.84 -21.85 -15.63
C ALA A 166 4.48 -20.52 -16.04
N LYS A 167 4.04 -19.94 -17.17
CA LYS A 167 4.53 -18.63 -17.61
C LYS A 167 4.32 -17.55 -16.55
N MET A 168 3.17 -17.52 -15.85
CA MET A 168 2.92 -16.52 -14.80
C MET A 168 2.32 -17.08 -13.50
N LEU A 169 2.74 -16.53 -12.36
CA LEU A 169 1.96 -16.54 -11.13
C LEU A 169 0.99 -15.35 -11.19
N TYR A 170 -0.31 -15.63 -11.19
CA TYR A 170 -1.34 -14.60 -11.17
C TYR A 170 -1.74 -14.36 -9.70
N THR A 171 -1.66 -13.10 -9.26
CA THR A 171 -2.07 -12.65 -7.92
C THR A 171 -3.34 -11.84 -8.03
N VAL A 172 -4.11 -11.75 -6.95
CA VAL A 172 -5.42 -11.09 -6.91
C VAL A 172 -5.54 -10.22 -5.68
N ASN A 173 -6.48 -9.28 -5.72
CA ASN A 173 -6.86 -8.54 -4.53
C ASN A 173 -7.59 -9.48 -3.58
N ALA A 174 -7.24 -9.52 -2.29
CA ALA A 174 -7.96 -10.38 -1.33
C ALA A 174 -9.46 -10.10 -1.16
N ARG A 175 -9.99 -9.02 -1.73
CA ARG A 175 -11.45 -8.81 -1.85
C ARG A 175 -12.10 -9.69 -2.91
N GLU A 176 -11.37 -10.15 -3.91
CA GLU A 176 -11.88 -11.03 -4.96
C GLU A 176 -12.35 -12.36 -4.36
N PRO A 177 -11.50 -13.18 -3.69
CA PRO A 177 -11.99 -14.42 -3.10
C PRO A 177 -12.99 -14.22 -1.95
N MET A 178 -12.98 -13.05 -1.29
CA MET A 178 -13.90 -12.80 -0.18
C MET A 178 -15.30 -12.37 -0.66
N PHE A 179 -15.37 -11.38 -1.55
CA PHE A 179 -16.61 -10.68 -1.90
C PHE A 179 -16.96 -10.75 -3.38
N TYR A 180 -15.96 -10.91 -4.25
CA TYR A 180 -16.08 -10.73 -5.68
C TYR A 180 -15.44 -11.87 -6.49
N PRO A 181 -15.76 -13.15 -6.20
CA PRO A 181 -15.11 -14.28 -6.86
C PRO A 181 -15.41 -14.34 -8.36
N GLN A 182 -16.49 -13.70 -8.81
CA GLN A 182 -16.80 -13.56 -10.24
C GLN A 182 -15.69 -12.83 -11.01
N ASP A 183 -14.91 -11.94 -10.38
CA ASP A 183 -13.81 -11.26 -11.06
C ASP A 183 -12.71 -12.27 -11.44
N MET A 184 -12.44 -13.24 -10.56
CA MET A 184 -11.53 -14.35 -10.83
C MET A 184 -12.07 -15.28 -11.92
N MET A 185 -13.38 -15.51 -11.95
CA MET A 185 -14.04 -16.30 -13.00
C MET A 185 -13.87 -15.66 -14.37
N GLU A 186 -14.12 -14.35 -14.49
CA GLU A 186 -13.99 -13.64 -15.76
C GLU A 186 -12.55 -13.65 -16.27
N VAL A 187 -11.57 -13.48 -15.38
CA VAL A 187 -10.15 -13.64 -15.74
C VAL A 187 -9.85 -15.06 -16.21
N ALA A 188 -10.36 -16.09 -15.53
CA ALA A 188 -10.16 -17.49 -15.93
C ALA A 188 -10.74 -17.77 -17.32
N LYS A 189 -11.94 -17.24 -17.63
CA LYS A 189 -12.56 -17.33 -18.96
C LYS A 189 -11.67 -16.67 -20.03
N ILE A 190 -11.14 -15.48 -19.76
CA ILE A 190 -10.23 -14.77 -20.66
C ILE A 190 -8.95 -15.59 -20.89
N PHE A 191 -8.31 -16.07 -19.83
CA PHE A 191 -7.06 -16.84 -19.93
C PHE A 191 -7.26 -18.17 -20.66
N HIS A 192 -8.39 -18.84 -20.43
CA HIS A 192 -8.73 -20.06 -21.15
C HIS A 192 -8.84 -19.82 -22.66
N VAL A 193 -9.64 -18.82 -23.08
CA VAL A 193 -9.83 -18.49 -24.50
C VAL A 193 -8.53 -18.00 -25.15
N ALA A 194 -7.71 -17.25 -24.40
CA ALA A 194 -6.41 -16.78 -24.86
C ALA A 194 -5.32 -17.88 -24.90
N GLY A 195 -5.59 -19.05 -24.29
CA GLY A 195 -4.59 -20.11 -24.10
C GLY A 195 -3.41 -19.66 -23.22
N GLU A 196 -3.66 -18.77 -22.26
CA GLU A 196 -2.63 -18.26 -21.37
C GLU A 196 -2.18 -19.31 -20.35
N ASP A 197 -0.88 -19.33 -20.10
CA ASP A 197 -0.24 -20.26 -19.18
C ASP A 197 0.02 -19.58 -17.84
N TYR A 198 -0.82 -19.90 -16.84
CA TYR A 198 -0.76 -19.26 -15.53
C TYR A 198 -0.92 -20.28 -14.41
N THR A 199 -0.75 -19.82 -13.18
CA THR A 199 -1.08 -20.55 -11.96
C THR A 199 -1.42 -19.56 -10.85
N TYR A 200 -2.31 -19.97 -9.95
CA TYR A 200 -2.38 -19.45 -8.60
C TYR A 200 -1.42 -20.23 -7.68
N CYS A 201 -1.12 -19.69 -6.49
CA CYS A 201 -0.44 -20.43 -5.44
C CYS A 201 -1.40 -20.75 -4.29
N SER A 202 -1.31 -21.96 -3.72
CA SER A 202 -2.21 -22.40 -2.62
C SER A 202 -1.89 -21.79 -1.26
N LYS A 203 -0.70 -21.20 -1.12
CA LYS A 203 -0.16 -20.66 0.14
C LYS A 203 0.03 -19.14 0.06
N PRO A 204 0.25 -18.44 1.20
CA PRO A 204 0.45 -17.00 1.21
C PRO A 204 1.45 -16.49 0.18
N GLY A 205 1.06 -15.44 -0.54
CA GLY A 205 1.76 -14.91 -1.72
C GLY A 205 0.86 -14.67 -2.93
N TRP A 206 -0.44 -14.96 -2.83
CA TRP A 206 -1.44 -14.68 -3.86
C TRP A 206 -2.10 -13.30 -3.72
N ASP A 207 -2.12 -12.70 -2.51
CA ASP A 207 -2.69 -11.36 -2.28
C ASP A 207 -1.71 -10.30 -2.77
N ASP A 208 -2.13 -9.51 -3.75
CA ASP A 208 -1.31 -8.45 -4.35
C ASP A 208 -1.36 -7.12 -3.61
N THR A 209 -2.28 -6.98 -2.65
CA THR A 209 -2.42 -5.76 -1.90
C THR A 209 -1.30 -5.60 -0.87
N ASN A 210 -0.86 -4.36 -0.65
CA ASN A 210 0.16 -4.05 0.35
C ASN A 210 -0.27 -2.89 1.25
N LEU A 211 -1.37 -3.05 1.99
CA LEU A 211 -1.91 -1.92 2.78
C LEU A 211 -0.95 -1.43 3.87
N SER A 212 -0.02 -2.28 4.30
CA SER A 212 1.01 -1.93 5.28
C SER A 212 1.93 -0.78 4.83
N MET A 213 2.12 -0.61 3.52
CA MET A 213 2.90 0.50 2.95
C MET A 213 2.28 1.86 3.28
N PHE A 214 0.96 1.95 3.39
CA PHE A 214 0.27 3.22 3.65
C PHE A 214 0.46 3.72 5.07
N CYS A 215 0.75 2.82 6.02
CA CYS A 215 1.16 3.15 7.38
C CYS A 215 2.67 3.35 7.52
N GLY A 216 3.47 2.96 6.53
CA GLY A 216 4.92 2.92 6.62
C GLY A 216 5.48 1.75 7.44
N ASP A 217 4.71 0.65 7.59
CA ASP A 217 5.20 -0.61 8.17
C ASP A 217 6.01 -1.38 7.12
N LEU A 218 7.26 -0.96 6.92
CA LEU A 218 8.17 -1.58 5.94
C LEU A 218 8.46 -3.05 6.24
N LYS A 219 8.36 -3.47 7.51
CA LYS A 219 8.64 -4.87 7.89
C LYS A 219 7.55 -5.78 7.32
N THR A 220 6.29 -5.45 7.56
CA THR A 220 5.17 -6.22 6.99
C THR A 220 5.06 -6.02 5.49
N SER A 221 5.34 -4.82 4.98
CA SER A 221 5.32 -4.57 3.54
C SER A 221 6.32 -5.45 2.79
N LYS A 222 7.54 -5.60 3.34
CA LYS A 222 8.56 -6.50 2.83
C LYS A 222 8.12 -7.96 2.89
N MET A 223 7.54 -8.41 4.01
CA MET A 223 7.06 -9.78 4.18
C MET A 223 6.03 -10.17 3.12
N ILE A 224 5.07 -9.29 2.80
CA ILE A 224 4.04 -9.55 1.78
C ILE A 224 4.69 -9.81 0.41
N VAL A 225 5.63 -8.95 0.02
CA VAL A 225 6.36 -9.08 -1.25
C VAL A 225 7.23 -10.35 -1.24
N GLU A 226 7.97 -10.60 -0.15
CA GLU A 226 8.80 -11.80 -0.02
C GLU A 226 7.98 -13.10 -0.11
N ASN A 227 6.76 -13.14 0.42
CA ASN A 227 5.88 -14.30 0.29
C ASN A 227 5.57 -14.58 -1.20
N THR A 228 5.19 -13.55 -1.95
CA THR A 228 4.88 -13.65 -3.39
C THR A 228 6.10 -14.14 -4.18
N PHE A 229 7.27 -13.52 -3.98
CA PHE A 229 8.49 -13.94 -4.67
C PHE A 229 8.91 -15.36 -4.29
N LYS A 230 8.78 -15.75 -3.02
CA LYS A 230 9.06 -17.12 -2.57
C LYS A 230 8.15 -18.14 -3.28
N ARG A 231 6.85 -17.83 -3.46
CA ARG A 231 5.94 -18.71 -4.23
C ARG A 231 6.36 -18.78 -5.70
N ALA A 232 6.69 -17.64 -6.30
CA ALA A 232 7.12 -17.57 -7.69
C ALA A 232 8.39 -18.41 -7.95
N GLU A 233 9.37 -18.35 -7.05
CA GLU A 233 10.60 -19.15 -7.11
C GLU A 233 10.31 -20.66 -6.94
N GLU A 234 9.51 -21.06 -5.96
CA GLU A 234 9.17 -22.47 -5.71
C GLU A 234 8.36 -23.12 -6.84
N LEU A 235 7.54 -22.32 -7.53
CA LEU A 235 6.75 -22.73 -8.69
C LEU A 235 7.51 -22.55 -10.00
N GLU A 236 8.73 -22.01 -10.00
CA GLU A 236 9.57 -21.82 -11.18
C GLU A 236 8.87 -21.01 -12.29
N VAL A 237 8.04 -20.04 -11.92
CA VAL A 237 7.34 -19.18 -12.89
C VAL A 237 8.27 -18.11 -13.48
N LYS A 238 7.95 -17.61 -14.67
CA LYS A 238 8.79 -16.60 -15.36
C LYS A 238 8.44 -15.16 -14.98
N GLN A 239 7.20 -14.90 -14.57
CA GLN A 239 6.70 -13.57 -14.22
C GLN A 239 5.62 -13.66 -13.14
N VAL A 240 5.45 -12.57 -12.39
CA VAL A 240 4.33 -12.36 -11.47
C VAL A 240 3.43 -11.30 -12.08
N ALA A 241 2.15 -11.62 -12.24
CA ALA A 241 1.13 -10.70 -12.74
C ALA A 241 0.33 -10.16 -11.55
N ILE A 242 0.43 -8.85 -11.32
CA ILE A 242 -0.21 -8.11 -10.22
C ILE A 242 -1.37 -7.32 -10.79
N THR A 243 -2.54 -7.39 -10.16
CA THR A 243 -3.72 -6.61 -10.52
C THR A 243 -3.86 -5.38 -9.62
N GLU A 244 -3.62 -4.18 -10.16
CA GLU A 244 -3.89 -2.90 -9.46
C GLU A 244 -5.10 -2.16 -10.06
#